data_AF-A0A355DTD2-F1
#
_entry.id   AF-A0A355DTD2-F1
#
_cell.length_a   1.000
_cell.length_b   1.000
_cell.length_c   1.000
_cell.angle_alpha   90.00
_cell.angle_beta   90.00
_cell.angle_gamma   90.00
#
_symmetry.space_group_name_H-M   'P 1'
#
loop_
_entity.id
_entity.type
_entity.pdbx_description
1 polymer ?
#
loop_
_entity_poly.entity_id
_entity_poly.type
_entity_poly.pdbx_seq_one_letter_code
_entity_poly.pdbx_strand_id
1 'polypeptide(L)'
;AYVPHSYDAAALLMLAAEAAKANTGEGIKSKIREVSAGGTEVTDLCQAMEMVRKGEDINYQGASGNVDIDENGDVIGDYDTWKVETDGKLSVTGKVSPEV
;
A
#
# COMPACT_ATOMS: atom_id res chain seq x y z
N ALA A 1 -7.96 6.95 -9.69
CA ALA A 1 -9.16 6.89 -8.83
C ALA A 1 -8.78 7.44 -7.46
N TYR A 2 -9.66 8.07 -6.68
CA TYR A 2 -9.28 8.62 -5.34
C TYR A 2 -9.66 7.68 -4.20
N VAL A 3 -10.87 7.13 -4.27
CA VAL A 3 -11.48 6.28 -3.23
C VAL A 3 -10.64 5.05 -2.82
N PRO A 4 -10.11 4.21 -3.74
CA PRO A 4 -9.39 3.01 -3.32
C PRO A 4 -8.08 3.34 -2.60
N HIS A 5 -7.35 4.39 -3.02
CA HIS A 5 -6.13 4.82 -2.32
C HIS A 5 -6.41 5.33 -0.91
N SER A 6 -7.51 6.07 -0.69
CA SER A 6 -7.88 6.52 0.65
C SER A 6 -8.30 5.36 1.55
N TYR A 7 -8.97 4.34 0.99
CA TYR A 7 -9.32 3.12 1.72
C TYR A 7 -8.06 2.37 2.15
N ASP A 8 -7.11 2.15 1.24
CA ASP A 8 -5.88 1.44 1.52
C ASP A 8 -5.00 2.18 2.53
N ALA A 9 -4.92 3.51 2.44
CA ALA A 9 -4.22 4.31 3.44
C ALA A 9 -4.83 4.13 4.84
N ALA A 10 -6.16 4.14 4.96
CA ALA A 10 -6.83 3.91 6.24
C ALA A 10 -6.59 2.48 6.77
N ALA A 11 -6.59 1.47 5.90
CA ALA A 11 -6.28 0.09 6.24
C ALA A 11 -4.86 -0.06 6.78
N LEU A 12 -3.86 0.49 6.09
CA LEU A 12 -2.46 0.44 6.53
C LEU A 12 -2.26 1.12 7.88
N LEU A 13 -2.84 2.30 8.09
CA LEU A 13 -2.78 3.00 9.39
C LEU A 13 -3.37 2.16 10.52
N MET A 14 -4.51 1.49 10.27
CA MET A 14 -5.18 0.63 11.24
C MET A 14 -4.34 -0.60 11.60
N LEU A 15 -3.82 -1.32 10.60
CA LEU A 15 -3.01 -2.52 10.79
C LEU A 15 -1.69 -2.19 11.49
N ALA A 16 -1.03 -1.10 11.09
CA ALA A 16 0.21 -0.63 11.71
C ALA A 16 0.00 -0.21 13.17
N ALA A 17 -1.11 0.46 13.50
CA ALA A 17 -1.44 0.81 14.87
C ALA A 17 -1.64 -0.43 15.76
N GLU A 18 -2.35 -1.45 15.24
CA GLU A 18 -2.53 -2.72 15.94
C GLU A 18 -1.20 -3.48 16.10
N ALA A 19 -0.34 -3.49 15.08
CA ALA A 19 0.99 -4.10 15.15
C ALA A 19 1.89 -3.38 16.17
N ALA A 20 1.81 -2.04 16.24
CA ALA A 20 2.59 -1.23 17.16
C ALA A 20 2.07 -1.28 18.61
N LYS A 21 0.83 -1.76 18.80
CA LYS A 21 0.08 -1.61 20.06
C LYS A 21 0.05 -0.15 20.54
N ALA A 22 0.03 0.79 19.59
CA ALA A 22 0.10 2.23 19.85
C ALA A 22 -0.61 3.02 18.75
N ASN A 23 -1.37 4.04 19.17
CA ASN A 23 -2.11 4.95 18.26
C ASN A 23 -1.39 6.29 18.08
N THR A 24 -0.06 6.30 18.12
CA THR A 24 0.77 7.49 17.93
C THR A 24 1.37 7.49 16.53
N GLY A 25 1.70 8.68 16.00
CA GLY A 25 2.37 8.78 14.70
C GLY A 25 3.69 8.02 14.66
N GLU A 26 4.48 8.06 15.73
CA GLU A 26 5.75 7.32 15.85
C GLU A 26 5.51 5.80 15.87
N GLY A 27 4.51 5.32 16.61
CA GLY A 27 4.14 3.90 16.66
C GLY A 27 3.72 3.37 15.29
N ILE A 28 2.79 4.06 14.63
CA ILE A 28 2.33 3.71 13.28
C ILE A 28 3.50 3.73 12.29
N LYS A 29 4.31 4.80 12.29
CA LYS A 29 5.48 4.91 11.41
C LYS A 29 6.43 3.72 11.57
N SER A 30 6.63 3.24 12.80
CA SER A 30 7.52 2.10 13.07
C SER A 30 7.04 0.77 12.48
N LYS A 31 5.75 0.65 12.13
CA LYS A 31 5.13 -0.61 11.68
C LYS A 31 4.52 -0.58 10.30
N ILE A 32 4.35 0.60 9.70
CA ILE A 32 3.61 0.75 8.44
C ILE A 32 4.22 -0.04 7.27
N ARG A 33 5.56 -0.19 7.24
CA ARG A 33 6.25 -1.02 6.23
C ARG A 33 6.14 -2.52 6.51
N GLU A 34 6.13 -2.91 7.79
CA GLU A 34 6.02 -4.33 8.19
C GLU A 34 4.65 -4.92 7.83
N VAL A 35 3.59 -4.10 7.82
CA VAL A 35 2.24 -4.57 7.46
C VAL A 35 1.96 -4.48 5.96
N SER A 36 2.86 -3.85 5.19
CA SER A 36 2.67 -3.62 3.76
C SER A 36 3.60 -4.42 2.87
N ALA A 37 4.63 -5.11 3.38
CA ALA A 37 5.60 -5.84 2.55
C ALA A 37 6.23 -7.05 3.28
N GLY A 38 6.76 -8.02 2.53
CA GLY A 38 7.60 -9.12 3.04
C GLY A 38 6.90 -10.25 3.80
N GLY A 39 5.64 -10.06 4.23
CA GLY A 39 4.83 -11.05 4.92
C GLY A 39 3.85 -11.83 4.02
N THR A 40 2.88 -12.51 4.65
CA THR A 40 1.84 -13.26 3.93
C THR A 40 0.85 -12.31 3.27
N GLU A 41 0.67 -12.42 1.96
CA GLU A 41 -0.32 -11.63 1.21
C GLU A 41 -1.74 -11.85 1.75
N VAL A 42 -2.43 -10.76 2.07
CA VAL A 42 -3.80 -10.78 2.60
C VAL A 42 -4.57 -9.54 2.13
N THR A 43 -5.77 -9.75 1.62
CA THR A 43 -6.67 -8.67 1.15
C THR A 43 -7.82 -8.41 2.12
N ASP A 44 -8.26 -9.43 2.87
CA ASP A 44 -9.33 -9.29 3.86
C ASP A 44 -8.82 -8.66 5.15
N LEU A 45 -9.37 -7.50 5.53
CA LEU A 45 -8.92 -6.76 6.70
C LEU A 45 -9.22 -7.46 8.03
N CYS A 46 -10.28 -8.27 8.11
CA CYS A 46 -10.57 -9.02 9.33
C CYS A 46 -9.51 -10.11 9.53
N GLN A 47 -9.17 -10.85 8.48
CA GLN A 47 -8.10 -11.83 8.50
C GLN A 47 -6.73 -11.18 8.80
N ALA A 48 -6.40 -10.07 8.12
CA ALA A 48 -5.17 -9.33 8.36
C ALA A 48 -5.05 -8.89 9.83
N MET A 49 -6.13 -8.36 10.40
CA MET A 49 -6.19 -7.96 11.82
C MET A 49 -5.96 -9.14 12.77
N GLU A 50 -6.53 -10.31 12.48
CA GLU A 50 -6.31 -11.51 13.28
C GLU A 50 -4.86 -11.98 13.23
N MET A 51 -4.23 -11.97 12.05
CA MET A 51 -2.82 -12.34 11.86
C MET A 51 -1.89 -11.39 12.61
N VAL A 52 -2.09 -10.07 12.46
CA VAL A 52 -1.32 -9.04 13.20
C VAL A 52 -1.46 -9.23 14.72
N ARG A 53 -2.64 -9.60 15.23
CA ARG A 53 -2.86 -9.87 16.66
C ARG A 53 -2.12 -11.11 17.16
N LYS A 54 -1.85 -12.08 16.30
CA LYS A 54 -1.04 -13.27 16.60
C LYS A 54 0.47 -13.00 16.47
N GLY A 55 0.85 -11.81 16.00
CA GLY A 55 2.25 -11.45 15.74
C GLY A 55 2.79 -12.08 14.46
N GLU A 56 1.92 -12.40 13.50
CA GLU A 56 2.31 -12.90 12.18
C GLU A 56 2.63 -11.73 11.25
N ASP A 57 3.64 -11.91 10.40
CA ASP A 57 4.01 -10.94 9.37
C ASP A 57 3.03 -11.02 8.19
N ILE A 58 2.49 -9.86 7.80
CA ILE A 58 1.51 -9.75 6.72
C ILE A 58 2.03 -8.84 5.61
N ASN A 59 1.50 -9.04 4.41
CA ASN A 59 1.57 -8.07 3.33
C ASN A 59 0.12 -7.73 2.93
N TYR A 60 -0.40 -6.59 3.40
CA TYR A 60 -1.73 -6.16 3.00
C TYR A 60 -1.76 -5.78 1.52
N GLN A 61 -2.63 -6.44 0.77
CA GLN A 61 -2.85 -6.18 -0.65
C GLN A 61 -4.11 -5.32 -0.82
N GLY A 62 -3.90 -4.10 -1.30
CA GLY A 62 -4.90 -3.05 -1.34
C GLY A 62 -5.90 -3.15 -2.49
N ALA A 63 -7.02 -2.44 -2.36
CA ALA A 63 -8.02 -2.30 -3.41
C ALA A 63 -7.50 -1.49 -4.61
N SER A 64 -6.48 -0.66 -4.40
CA SER A 64 -5.77 0.05 -5.48
C SER A 64 -4.62 -0.73 -6.11
N GLY A 65 -4.39 -1.96 -5.66
CA GLY A 65 -3.26 -2.80 -6.06
C GLY A 65 -2.27 -2.97 -4.92
N ASN A 66 -1.02 -3.25 -5.26
CA ASN A 66 0.06 -3.34 -4.29
C ASN A 66 0.21 -2.02 -3.52
N VAL A 67 0.51 -2.12 -2.23
CA VAL A 67 0.78 -0.98 -1.36
C VAL A 67 2.07 -1.14 -0.56
N ASP A 68 3.02 -1.94 -1.05
CA ASP A 68 4.37 -2.05 -0.48
C ASP A 68 5.01 -0.66 -0.35
N ILE A 69 5.57 -0.36 0.83
CA ILE A 69 6.19 0.94 1.13
C ILE A 69 7.72 0.79 1.18
N ASP A 70 8.41 1.61 0.41
CA ASP A 70 9.87 1.64 0.33
C ASP A 70 10.53 2.31 1.56
N GLU A 71 11.85 2.45 1.53
CA GLU A 71 12.61 3.09 2.62
C GLU A 71 12.33 4.58 2.79
N ASN A 72 11.85 5.24 1.75
CA ASN A 72 11.55 6.67 1.72
C ASN A 72 10.12 6.98 2.17
N GLY A 73 9.26 5.95 2.22
CA GLY A 73 7.84 6.08 2.57
C GLY A 73 6.91 6.17 1.36
N ASP A 74 7.42 5.86 0.17
CA ASP A 74 6.65 5.86 -1.08
C ASP A 74 6.07 4.47 -1.35
N VAL A 75 4.87 4.44 -1.96
CA VAL A 75 4.28 3.19 -2.45
C VAL A 75 4.96 2.80 -3.76
N ILE A 76 5.47 1.57 -3.81
CA ILE A 76 6.12 1.03 -5.00
C ILE A 76 5.03 0.67 -6.01
N GLY A 77 5.05 1.34 -7.16
CA GLY A 77 4.04 1.14 -8.20
C GLY A 77 4.55 1.41 -9.61
N ASP A 78 3.81 0.88 -10.57
CA ASP A 78 4.05 1.13 -11.98
C ASP A 78 3.61 2.52 -12.40
N TYR A 79 4.36 3.11 -13.32
CA TYR A 79 4.05 4.40 -13.93
C TYR A 79 3.67 4.18 -15.40
N ASP A 80 2.60 4.80 -15.85
CA ASP A 80 2.28 4.83 -17.27
C ASP A 80 2.81 6.11 -17.92
N THR A 81 3.39 6.01 -19.11
CA THR A 81 3.73 7.17 -19.93
C THR A 81 2.55 7.50 -20.83
N TRP A 82 2.02 8.72 -20.70
CA TRP A 82 0.87 9.16 -21.49
C TRP A 82 1.23 10.29 -22.44
N LYS A 83 0.53 10.35 -23.57
CA LYS A 83 0.62 11.43 -24.56
C LYS A 83 -0.74 12.07 -24.76
N VAL A 84 -0.76 13.40 -24.85
CA VAL A 84 -1.92 14.16 -25.34
C VAL A 84 -1.85 14.22 -26.86
N GLU A 85 -2.83 13.64 -27.52
CA GLU A 85 -2.93 13.64 -28.98
C GLU A 85 -3.45 14.97 -29.53
N THR A 86 -3.37 15.16 -30.85
CA THR A 86 -3.82 16.40 -31.50
C THR A 86 -5.31 16.67 -31.34
N ASP A 87 -6.11 15.64 -31.05
CA ASP A 87 -7.55 15.77 -30.75
C ASP A 87 -7.84 15.97 -29.25
N GLY A 88 -6.80 16.15 -28.43
CA GLY A 88 -6.87 16.37 -26.99
C GLY A 88 -7.09 15.10 -26.16
N LYS A 89 -7.15 13.91 -26.78
CA LYS A 89 -7.28 12.64 -26.03
C LYS A 89 -5.95 12.20 -25.44
N LEU A 90 -6.03 11.43 -24.35
CA LEU A 90 -4.88 10.74 -23.78
C LEU A 90 -4.71 9.36 -24.42
N SER A 91 -3.48 9.04 -24.83
CA SER A 91 -3.07 7.69 -25.21
C SER A 91 -1.97 7.20 -24.26
N VAL A 92 -2.04 5.93 -23.85
CA VAL A 92 -0.96 5.28 -23.11
C VAL A 92 0.07 4.80 -24.11
N THR A 93 1.31 5.27 -23.96
CA THR A 93 2.41 4.98 -24.90
C THR A 93 3.44 4.00 -24.33
N GLY A 94 3.36 3.70 -23.03
CA GLY A 94 4.28 2.81 -22.36
C GLY A 94 3.96 2.68 -20.87
N LYS A 95 4.67 1.75 -20.23
CA LYS A 95 4.66 1.51 -18.78
C LYS A 95 6.09 1.35 -18.31
N VAL A 96 6.40 1.93 -17.16
CA VAL A 96 7.69 1.91 -16.49
C VAL A 96 7.47 1.34 -15.10
N SER A 97 8.17 0.24 -14.79
CA SER A 97 8.21 -0.35 -13.46
C SER A 97 9.54 0.04 -12.80
N PRO A 98 9.55 0.48 -11.54
CA PRO A 98 10.79 0.73 -10.81
C PRO A 98 11.59 -0.58 -10.65
N GLU A 99 12.92 -0.49 -10.76
CA GLU A 99 13.80 -1.61 -10.35
C GLU A 99 13.77 -1.67 -8.82
N VAL A 100 13.19 -2.75 -8.29
CA VAL A 100 13.02 -3.00 -6.86
C VAL A 100 14.19 -3.80 -6.30
#